data_AF-A0A0J0XU34-F1
#
_entry.id   AF-A0A0J0XU34-F1
#
_cell.length_a   1.000
_cell.length_b   1.000
_cell.length_c   1.000
_cell.angle_alpha   90.00
_cell.angle_beta   90.00
_cell.angle_gamma   90.00
#
_symmetry.space_group_name_H-M   'P 1'
#
loop_
_entity.id
_entity.type
_entity.pdbx_description
1 polymer ?
#
loop_
_entity_poly.entity_id
_entity_poly.type
_entity_poly.pdbx_seq_one_letter_code
_entity_poly.pdbx_strand_id
1 'polypeptide(L)'
;MIAALLFALAAAAHPQHSHTHAPRAPAPGWSDRGCVQDSAAARVLDTLAYQGALNSPAHCTKLCGDNMYSFAGVENGQQCYCAREMKSTPASASDCTSPCPGDAGETCGGATSLHLFELVGAGAGTGASASGAASNAASSAATTASATAAAAAGAAPPAVSGTGDAVTQQAAVPASSATKYVWAHHMIGNTEFYTSANWTADVDLAKRAGIDGFALNMGRDAYQPQNVEWAYAAAGAAGLKCFFSFDMTSFPCMNASDVSAVAELAKKYAAHPAQAMYGGKVLVSTFSGERCTFGQASVAAGWDAVRRAIGTEIYFMPSTFMTTAQVKEGRWYDGQMHWDAAWPQGPEALTTQNDTEWIAALGTKGYMPPVSPFFFTYYGKDSWDKNWIYRSDDWLLATRFEQVIGMRDKVDMLELLSWNDFGESHYIAPVPAASAQPKSDGWTRGMPHTGLLSLVKHYATVFRTGAPPADEGLWLWTRPHPKDATPNAPSLPRPARADDTDDNLYAVAYLTSPARVRIWSGASSAAWDLQAGLAKLKVPSAAGAVGGEVTRDGKAVLRFDSGSWAYTDKPADYNFNYFVGEG
;
A
#
# COMPACT_ATOMS: atom_id res chain seq x y z
N MET A 1 -12.74 -54.66 -6.97
CA MET A 1 -13.85 -53.82 -7.44
C MET A 1 -13.88 -52.54 -6.62
N ILE A 2 -13.70 -51.40 -7.29
CA ILE A 2 -14.19 -50.03 -7.02
C ILE A 2 -13.38 -49.15 -7.99
N ALA A 3 -14.07 -48.31 -8.76
CA ALA A 3 -13.50 -47.69 -9.97
C ALA A 3 -12.92 -46.29 -9.68
N ALA A 4 -11.84 -45.95 -10.38
CA ALA A 4 -11.35 -44.59 -10.49
C ALA A 4 -12.17 -43.82 -11.55
N LEU A 5 -12.61 -42.60 -11.23
CA LEU A 5 -13.10 -41.66 -12.25
C LEU A 5 -11.93 -40.79 -12.73
N LEU A 6 -11.62 -40.86 -14.03
CA LEU A 6 -10.93 -39.78 -14.72
C LEU A 6 -11.96 -38.70 -15.08
N PHE A 7 -11.62 -37.44 -14.83
CA PHE A 7 -12.23 -36.31 -15.52
C PHE A 7 -11.23 -35.76 -16.53
N ALA A 8 -11.58 -35.86 -17.82
CA ALA A 8 -10.88 -35.16 -18.88
C ALA A 8 -11.56 -33.80 -19.10
N LEU A 9 -10.81 -32.70 -18.98
CA LEU A 9 -11.24 -31.41 -19.51
C LEU A 9 -10.77 -31.28 -20.96
N ALA A 10 -11.72 -31.11 -21.87
CA ALA A 10 -11.44 -30.74 -23.25
C ALA A 10 -11.06 -29.26 -23.33
N ALA A 11 -10.01 -28.93 -24.08
CA ALA A 11 -9.63 -27.54 -24.35
C ALA A 11 -10.63 -26.90 -25.32
N ALA A 12 -11.36 -25.88 -24.86
CA ALA A 12 -12.10 -24.98 -25.74
C ALA A 12 -11.19 -23.83 -26.19
N ALA A 13 -11.13 -23.58 -27.50
CA ALA A 13 -10.40 -22.45 -28.05
C ALA A 13 -11.07 -21.12 -27.63
N HIS A 14 -10.28 -20.15 -27.20
CA HIS A 14 -10.79 -18.80 -26.89
C HIS A 14 -11.10 -18.05 -28.18
N PRO A 15 -12.27 -17.39 -28.31
CA PRO A 15 -12.50 -16.46 -29.41
C PRO A 15 -11.67 -15.19 -29.18
N GLN A 16 -10.93 -14.74 -30.20
CA GLN A 16 -10.30 -13.42 -30.16
C GLN A 16 -11.37 -12.35 -30.40
N HIS A 17 -11.64 -11.54 -29.39
CA HIS A 17 -12.50 -10.37 -29.53
C HIS A 17 -11.74 -9.21 -30.17
N SER A 18 -12.12 -8.90 -31.42
CA SER A 18 -11.75 -7.64 -32.08
C SER A 18 -12.46 -6.48 -31.36
N HIS A 19 -11.70 -5.68 -30.61
CA HIS A 19 -12.22 -4.45 -30.01
C HIS A 19 -12.17 -3.31 -31.04
N THR A 20 -13.32 -2.94 -31.58
CA THR A 20 -13.48 -1.63 -32.23
C THR A 20 -13.50 -0.55 -31.15
N HIS A 21 -12.40 0.18 -30.99
CA HIS A 21 -12.34 1.31 -30.05
C HIS A 21 -13.34 2.40 -30.45
N ALA A 22 -14.14 2.85 -29.49
CA ALA A 22 -14.84 4.12 -29.57
C ALA A 22 -13.86 5.24 -29.14
N PRO A 23 -13.95 6.45 -29.73
CA PRO A 23 -13.09 7.58 -29.37
C PRO A 23 -13.21 7.92 -27.87
N ARG A 24 -12.08 8.24 -27.26
CA ARG A 24 -11.92 8.47 -25.82
C ARG A 24 -11.78 9.96 -25.55
N ALA A 25 -12.95 10.58 -25.36
CA ALA A 25 -13.16 11.96 -24.93
C ALA A 25 -12.19 12.46 -23.83
N PRO A 26 -12.00 13.80 -23.69
CA PRO A 26 -11.18 14.39 -22.64
C PRO A 26 -11.52 13.90 -21.22
N ALA A 27 -10.57 14.04 -20.30
CA ALA A 27 -10.69 13.52 -18.94
C ALA A 27 -11.98 14.04 -18.25
N PRO A 28 -12.66 13.22 -17.42
CA PRO A 28 -13.88 13.62 -16.74
C PRO A 28 -13.72 14.94 -15.97
N GLY A 29 -14.69 15.85 -16.14
CA GLY A 29 -14.64 17.21 -15.58
C GLY A 29 -14.11 18.27 -16.55
N TRP A 30 -13.66 17.90 -17.76
CA TRP A 30 -13.26 18.85 -18.80
C TRP A 30 -14.34 19.01 -19.88
N SER A 31 -14.60 20.24 -20.29
CA SER A 31 -15.40 20.59 -21.47
C SER A 31 -14.49 20.75 -22.67
N ASP A 32 -14.83 20.09 -23.78
CA ASP A 32 -14.31 20.43 -25.10
C ASP A 32 -14.76 21.86 -25.47
N ARG A 33 -13.84 22.67 -26.01
CA ARG A 33 -14.07 24.04 -26.49
C ARG A 33 -13.80 24.20 -27.99
N GLY A 34 -13.48 23.11 -28.67
CA GLY A 34 -13.25 23.03 -30.10
C GLY A 34 -11.84 23.41 -30.54
N CYS A 35 -11.68 23.47 -31.86
CA CYS A 35 -10.43 23.86 -32.51
C CYS A 35 -10.30 25.38 -32.57
N VAL A 36 -9.14 25.90 -32.15
CA VAL A 36 -8.84 27.34 -32.12
C VAL A 36 -7.50 27.65 -32.75
N GLN A 37 -7.36 28.82 -33.34
CA GLN A 37 -6.09 29.27 -33.93
C GLN A 37 -5.04 29.47 -32.83
N ASP A 38 -3.84 28.95 -33.01
CA ASP A 38 -2.71 29.16 -32.09
C ASP A 38 -1.39 29.41 -32.85
N SER A 39 -0.49 30.20 -32.26
CA SER A 39 0.82 30.45 -32.88
C SER A 39 1.86 30.93 -31.87
N ALA A 40 3.14 30.73 -32.17
CA ALA A 40 4.23 31.23 -31.34
C ALA A 40 4.22 32.77 -31.13
N ALA A 41 3.58 33.54 -32.03
CA ALA A 41 3.44 34.99 -31.92
C ALA A 41 2.20 35.44 -31.12
N ALA A 42 1.20 34.56 -30.96
CA ALA A 42 -0.07 34.85 -30.30
C ALA A 42 -0.62 33.59 -29.60
N ARG A 43 0.15 33.09 -28.62
CA ARG A 43 -0.18 31.84 -27.91
C ARG A 43 -1.47 31.95 -27.08
N VAL A 44 -2.39 31.02 -27.25
CA VAL A 44 -3.62 30.88 -26.45
C VAL A 44 -3.30 30.33 -25.05
N LEU A 45 -2.49 29.27 -25.00
CA LEU A 45 -1.97 28.64 -23.77
C LEU A 45 -0.44 28.75 -23.75
N ASP A 46 0.16 28.90 -22.57
CA ASP A 46 1.55 29.39 -22.46
C ASP A 46 2.56 28.40 -21.88
N THR A 47 2.09 27.32 -21.27
CA THR A 47 2.94 26.34 -20.60
C THR A 47 2.93 25.04 -21.39
N LEU A 48 4.02 24.74 -22.13
CA LEU A 48 4.22 23.42 -22.73
C LEU A 48 4.48 22.41 -21.60
N ALA A 49 3.45 21.65 -21.23
CA ALA A 49 3.48 20.73 -20.09
C ALA A 49 4.00 19.34 -20.46
N TYR A 50 3.80 18.91 -21.71
CA TYR A 50 4.32 17.64 -22.22
C TYR A 50 4.58 17.72 -23.73
N GLN A 51 5.59 16.98 -24.18
CA GLN A 51 5.83 16.72 -25.60
C GLN A 51 6.33 15.29 -25.78
N GLY A 52 5.60 14.47 -26.55
CA GLY A 52 6.02 13.10 -26.85
C GLY A 52 4.90 12.14 -27.27
N ALA A 53 5.24 10.85 -27.30
CA ALA A 53 4.42 9.79 -27.88
C ALA A 53 3.12 9.45 -27.10
N LEU A 54 2.94 9.95 -25.88
CA LEU A 54 1.72 9.70 -25.08
C LEU A 54 0.65 10.80 -25.25
N ASN A 55 0.89 11.79 -26.11
CA ASN A 55 -0.02 12.93 -26.25
C ASN A 55 -1.39 12.52 -26.80
N SER A 56 -2.45 12.95 -26.12
CA SER A 56 -3.87 12.80 -26.48
C SER A 56 -4.72 13.81 -25.69
N PRO A 57 -5.96 14.12 -26.10
CA PRO A 57 -6.89 14.94 -25.31
C PRO A 57 -7.02 14.46 -23.86
N ALA A 58 -7.19 13.15 -23.66
CA ALA A 58 -7.30 12.54 -22.35
C ALA A 58 -6.01 12.66 -21.52
N HIS A 59 -4.83 12.48 -22.13
CA HIS A 59 -3.54 12.66 -21.45
C HIS A 59 -3.31 14.13 -21.07
N CYS A 60 -3.58 15.06 -21.99
CA CYS A 60 -3.27 16.47 -21.80
C CYS A 60 -4.22 17.14 -20.79
N THR A 61 -5.53 16.93 -20.91
CA THR A 61 -6.50 17.46 -19.93
C THR A 61 -6.23 16.92 -18.51
N LYS A 62 -5.89 15.63 -18.40
CA LYS A 62 -5.45 15.03 -17.13
C LYS A 62 -4.21 15.71 -16.57
N LEU A 63 -3.14 15.82 -17.36
CA LEU A 63 -1.87 16.43 -16.94
C LEU A 63 -2.05 17.89 -16.48
N CYS A 64 -2.83 18.67 -17.21
CA CYS A 64 -3.15 20.04 -16.83
C CYS A 64 -3.97 20.10 -15.53
N GLY A 65 -4.97 19.22 -15.37
CA GLY A 65 -5.80 19.14 -14.17
C GLY A 65 -5.00 18.75 -12.92
N ASP A 66 -4.15 17.74 -13.02
CA ASP A 66 -3.28 17.27 -11.93
C ASP A 66 -2.28 18.36 -11.47
N ASN A 67 -1.94 19.31 -12.36
CA ASN A 67 -1.09 20.47 -12.06
C ASN A 67 -1.89 21.76 -11.74
N MET A 68 -3.19 21.63 -11.47
CA MET A 68 -4.12 22.71 -11.11
C MET A 68 -4.27 23.80 -12.19
N TYR A 69 -4.14 23.48 -13.47
CA TYR A 69 -4.45 24.38 -14.58
C TYR A 69 -5.95 24.29 -14.96
N SER A 70 -6.52 25.41 -15.39
CA SER A 70 -7.95 25.51 -15.77
C SER A 70 -8.18 25.29 -17.26
N PHE A 71 -7.12 25.43 -18.07
CA PHE A 71 -7.14 25.25 -19.52
C PHE A 71 -6.07 24.25 -19.94
N ALA A 72 -6.41 23.44 -20.94
CA ALA A 72 -5.56 22.43 -21.55
C ALA A 72 -5.75 22.45 -23.06
N GLY A 73 -4.73 22.09 -23.83
CA GLY A 73 -4.90 21.93 -25.26
C GLY A 73 -3.77 21.18 -25.94
N VAL A 74 -4.12 20.45 -27.00
CA VAL A 74 -3.17 19.66 -27.79
C VAL A 74 -2.89 20.32 -29.13
N GLU A 75 -1.60 20.39 -29.48
CA GLU A 75 -1.10 21.02 -30.71
C GLU A 75 -0.13 20.07 -31.44
N ASN A 76 -0.07 20.17 -32.78
CA ASN A 76 0.98 19.58 -33.63
C ASN A 76 1.22 18.08 -33.38
N GLY A 77 0.16 17.33 -33.08
CA GLY A 77 0.19 15.90 -32.77
C GLY A 77 0.75 15.56 -31.39
N GLN A 78 1.95 16.05 -31.05
CA GLN A 78 2.74 15.57 -29.92
C GLN A 78 2.80 16.52 -28.71
N GLN A 79 2.26 17.75 -28.81
CA GLN A 79 2.41 18.77 -27.78
C GLN A 79 1.14 18.92 -26.94
N CYS A 80 1.33 19.08 -25.63
CA CYS A 80 0.29 19.43 -24.66
C CYS A 80 0.64 20.75 -23.98
N TYR A 81 -0.26 21.72 -24.08
CA TYR A 81 -0.17 23.01 -23.42
C TYR A 81 -1.21 23.13 -22.30
N CYS A 82 -0.84 23.81 -21.21
CA CYS A 82 -1.72 24.17 -20.13
C CYS A 82 -1.70 25.69 -19.89
N ALA A 83 -2.76 26.24 -19.27
CA ALA A 83 -2.73 27.57 -18.67
C ALA A 83 -3.73 27.70 -17.50
N ARG A 84 -3.48 28.65 -16.58
CA ARG A 84 -4.45 29.01 -15.54
C ARG A 84 -5.52 29.97 -16.08
N GLU A 85 -5.10 30.84 -17.01
CA GLU A 85 -5.92 31.80 -17.74
C GLU A 85 -5.43 31.82 -19.19
N MET A 86 -6.32 31.99 -20.17
CA MET A 86 -5.93 32.10 -21.58
C MET A 86 -5.24 33.45 -21.86
N LYS A 87 -4.14 33.46 -22.61
CA LYS A 87 -3.38 34.69 -22.92
C LYS A 87 -3.98 35.55 -24.03
N SER A 88 -4.83 34.98 -24.85
CA SER A 88 -5.54 35.66 -25.93
C SER A 88 -6.96 35.09 -26.06
N THR A 89 -7.88 35.90 -26.56
CA THR A 89 -9.21 35.40 -26.93
C THR A 89 -9.07 34.49 -28.15
N PRO A 90 -9.38 33.19 -28.06
CA PRO A 90 -9.19 32.27 -29.18
C PRO A 90 -10.16 32.57 -30.33
N ALA A 91 -9.64 32.60 -31.56
CA ALA A 91 -10.45 32.56 -32.77
C ALA A 91 -10.70 31.10 -33.18
N SER A 92 -11.89 30.78 -33.68
CA SER A 92 -12.23 29.42 -34.15
C SER A 92 -11.39 29.01 -35.36
N ALA A 93 -10.88 27.78 -35.34
CA ALA A 93 -10.17 27.14 -36.45
C ALA A 93 -10.81 25.79 -36.82
N SER A 94 -10.27 25.09 -37.80
CA SER A 94 -10.81 23.80 -38.28
C SER A 94 -9.75 22.76 -38.66
N ASP A 95 -8.47 23.10 -38.57
CA ASP A 95 -7.31 22.29 -38.94
C ASP A 95 -6.74 21.45 -37.79
N CYS A 96 -7.55 21.17 -36.75
CA CYS A 96 -7.21 20.25 -35.66
C CYS A 96 -7.35 18.78 -36.11
N THR A 97 -6.52 18.37 -37.07
CA THR A 97 -6.61 17.08 -37.78
C THR A 97 -5.38 16.19 -37.62
N SER A 98 -4.37 16.62 -36.86
CA SER A 98 -3.17 15.81 -36.59
C SER A 98 -3.55 14.61 -35.73
N PRO A 99 -3.19 13.36 -36.07
CA PRO A 99 -3.47 12.22 -35.21
C PRO A 99 -2.67 12.29 -33.91
N CYS A 100 -3.29 11.89 -32.80
CA CYS A 100 -2.60 11.77 -31.52
C CYS A 100 -1.71 10.52 -31.49
N PRO A 101 -0.43 10.62 -31.05
CA PRO A 101 0.43 9.45 -30.92
C PRO A 101 0.02 8.55 -29.74
N GLY A 102 -0.60 9.12 -28.70
CA GLY A 102 -1.08 8.40 -27.52
C GLY A 102 -2.46 7.76 -27.70
N ASP A 103 -3.20 8.14 -28.74
CA ASP A 103 -4.47 7.50 -29.13
C ASP A 103 -4.76 7.78 -30.62
N ALA A 104 -4.54 6.79 -31.49
CA ALA A 104 -4.73 6.96 -32.93
C ALA A 104 -6.20 7.19 -33.36
N GLY A 105 -7.17 7.08 -32.44
CA GLY A 105 -8.57 7.44 -32.67
C GLY A 105 -8.89 8.93 -32.48
N GLU A 106 -7.97 9.71 -31.92
CA GLU A 106 -8.18 11.12 -31.53
C GLU A 106 -7.33 12.11 -32.34
N THR A 107 -7.74 13.39 -32.33
CA THR A 107 -6.98 14.49 -32.95
C THR A 107 -6.27 15.37 -31.92
N CYS A 108 -5.03 15.75 -32.25
CA CYS A 108 -4.11 16.50 -31.41
C CYS A 108 -3.72 17.83 -32.07
N GLY A 109 -4.73 18.65 -32.38
CA GLY A 109 -4.54 19.97 -32.99
C GLY A 109 -3.98 19.94 -34.41
N GLY A 110 -3.44 21.07 -34.85
CA GLY A 110 -2.83 21.31 -36.15
C GLY A 110 -1.44 21.92 -36.00
N ALA A 111 -0.81 22.31 -37.10
CA ALA A 111 0.50 22.97 -37.08
C ALA A 111 0.44 24.44 -36.58
N THR A 112 -0.75 25.05 -36.60
CA THR A 112 -1.04 26.42 -36.14
C THR A 112 -2.40 26.51 -35.43
N SER A 113 -2.86 25.40 -34.85
CA SER A 113 -4.19 25.31 -34.23
C SER A 113 -4.18 24.33 -33.07
N LEU A 114 -4.84 24.74 -31.99
CA LEU A 114 -4.92 24.05 -30.72
C LEU A 114 -6.33 23.46 -30.57
N HIS A 115 -6.46 22.20 -30.18
CA HIS A 115 -7.74 21.68 -29.69
C HIS A 115 -7.83 22.00 -28.21
N LEU A 116 -8.77 22.88 -27.83
CA LEU A 116 -8.85 23.52 -26.52
C LEU A 116 -9.88 22.84 -25.60
N PHE A 117 -9.54 22.73 -24.32
CA PHE A 117 -10.40 22.20 -23.26
C PHE A 117 -10.37 23.12 -22.02
N GLU A 118 -11.49 23.19 -21.30
CA GLU A 118 -11.65 23.99 -20.07
C GLU A 118 -12.22 23.13 -18.93
N LEU A 119 -11.67 23.29 -17.72
CA LEU A 119 -12.09 22.56 -16.53
C LEU A 119 -13.43 23.10 -15.99
N VAL A 120 -14.43 22.23 -15.82
CA VAL A 120 -15.77 22.59 -15.34
C VAL A 120 -15.77 22.66 -13.80
N GLY A 121 -15.81 23.88 -13.26
CA GLY A 121 -15.84 24.11 -11.82
C GLY A 121 -17.17 23.70 -11.16
N ALA A 122 -17.11 22.88 -10.12
CA ALA A 122 -18.27 22.54 -9.29
C ALA A 122 -18.68 23.75 -8.41
N GLY A 123 -19.89 24.27 -8.63
CA GLY A 123 -20.38 25.52 -8.04
C GLY A 123 -20.78 25.45 -6.56
N ALA A 124 -20.61 26.59 -5.89
CA ALA A 124 -20.88 26.89 -4.48
C ALA A 124 -22.19 26.33 -3.87
N GLY A 125 -22.10 25.86 -2.62
CA GLY A 125 -23.25 25.55 -1.77
C GLY A 125 -23.59 26.68 -0.78
N THR A 126 -24.85 27.10 -0.74
CA THR A 126 -25.40 27.99 0.30
C THR A 126 -26.09 27.17 1.40
N GLY A 127 -25.78 27.45 2.66
CA GLY A 127 -26.31 26.69 3.80
C GLY A 127 -27.62 27.25 4.37
N ALA A 128 -28.34 26.39 5.08
CA ALA A 128 -29.40 26.79 6.02
C ALA A 128 -29.41 25.83 7.22
N SER A 129 -29.38 26.38 8.44
CA SER A 129 -29.43 25.61 9.69
C SER A 129 -30.88 25.37 10.14
N ALA A 130 -31.10 24.29 10.91
CA ALA A 130 -32.26 24.18 11.78
C ALA A 130 -31.87 23.51 13.11
N SER A 131 -32.21 24.16 14.22
CA SER A 131 -31.92 23.75 15.58
C SER A 131 -33.12 23.07 16.24
N GLY A 132 -32.87 22.16 17.20
CA GLY A 132 -33.88 21.56 18.07
C GLY A 132 -33.22 20.96 19.29
N ALA A 133 -33.73 21.26 20.49
CA ALA A 133 -33.09 20.92 21.76
C ALA A 133 -34.08 20.28 22.76
N ALA A 134 -33.53 19.81 23.89
CA ALA A 134 -34.21 19.27 25.10
C ALA A 134 -34.70 17.80 25.01
N SER A 135 -34.69 16.98 26.08
CA SER A 135 -34.01 17.06 27.40
C SER A 135 -34.30 15.79 28.24
N ASN A 136 -33.39 15.44 29.17
CA ASN A 136 -33.62 14.64 30.41
C ASN A 136 -34.02 13.13 30.27
N ALA A 137 -33.79 12.22 31.23
CA ALA A 137 -32.80 12.11 32.33
C ALA A 137 -32.89 10.70 33.00
N ALA A 138 -31.84 10.29 33.75
CA ALA A 138 -31.83 9.28 34.83
C ALA A 138 -32.09 7.78 34.47
N SER A 139 -31.09 6.88 34.64
CA SER A 139 -30.88 5.96 35.81
C SER A 139 -31.97 4.86 35.96
N SER A 140 -31.72 3.58 36.29
CA SER A 140 -30.56 2.81 36.80
C SER A 140 -30.81 1.30 36.46
N ALA A 141 -30.08 0.26 36.86
CA ALA A 141 -29.01 0.05 37.86
C ALA A 141 -28.05 -1.09 37.41
N ALA A 142 -27.29 -1.69 38.35
CA ALA A 142 -26.32 -2.77 38.09
C ALA A 142 -26.73 -4.12 38.70
N THR A 143 -26.21 -5.22 38.14
CA THR A 143 -26.16 -6.55 38.77
C THR A 143 -24.78 -7.18 38.59
N THR A 144 -24.17 -7.56 39.72
CA THR A 144 -22.86 -8.22 39.81
C THR A 144 -22.96 -9.73 39.67
N ALA A 145 -21.98 -10.35 39.00
CA ALA A 145 -21.65 -11.77 39.17
C ALA A 145 -20.12 -11.94 39.23
N SER A 146 -19.63 -12.65 40.25
CA SER A 146 -18.19 -12.88 40.45
C SER A 146 -17.72 -14.17 39.77
N ALA A 147 -16.48 -14.17 39.28
CA ALA A 147 -15.73 -15.38 38.98
C ALA A 147 -14.30 -15.24 39.54
N THR A 148 -13.88 -16.21 40.35
CA THR A 148 -12.54 -16.27 40.95
C THR A 148 -11.58 -17.08 40.09
N ALA A 149 -10.41 -16.53 39.77
CA ALA A 149 -9.26 -17.29 39.27
C ALA A 149 -7.97 -16.78 39.92
N ALA A 150 -7.01 -17.69 40.18
CA ALA A 150 -5.85 -17.41 41.02
C ALA A 150 -4.78 -16.57 40.28
N ALA A 151 -4.18 -15.62 40.99
CA ALA A 151 -3.15 -14.73 40.46
C ALA A 151 -1.74 -15.35 40.53
N ALA A 152 -1.04 -15.37 39.40
CA ALA A 152 0.41 -15.24 39.39
C ALA A 152 0.75 -13.74 39.43
N ALA A 153 1.85 -13.36 40.09
CA ALA A 153 2.18 -11.96 40.36
C ALA A 153 2.65 -11.20 39.10
N GLY A 154 1.71 -10.63 38.36
CA GLY A 154 1.93 -9.57 37.37
C GLY A 154 1.72 -8.18 37.99
N ALA A 155 2.31 -7.15 37.39
CA ALA A 155 2.08 -5.76 37.80
C ALA A 155 0.58 -5.41 37.72
N ALA A 156 0.09 -4.60 38.67
CA ALA A 156 -1.30 -4.17 38.68
C ALA A 156 -1.65 -3.44 37.37
N PRO A 157 -2.82 -3.70 36.76
CA PRO A 157 -3.23 -3.00 35.55
C PRO A 157 -3.32 -1.48 35.80
N PRO A 158 -3.00 -0.64 34.80
CA PRO A 158 -3.13 0.81 34.93
C PRO A 158 -4.58 1.18 35.25
N ALA A 159 -4.77 2.23 36.07
CA ALA A 159 -6.10 2.70 36.42
C ALA A 159 -6.84 3.21 35.18
N VAL A 160 -7.87 2.47 34.75
CA VAL A 160 -8.70 2.82 33.59
C VAL A 160 -9.88 3.67 34.03
N SER A 161 -10.13 4.77 33.33
CA SER A 161 -11.43 5.44 33.35
C SER A 161 -12.06 5.37 31.95
N GLY A 162 -13.09 4.54 31.78
CA GLY A 162 -13.79 4.33 30.50
C GLY A 162 -14.03 2.85 30.18
N THR A 163 -14.42 2.57 28.94
CA THR A 163 -14.74 1.21 28.43
C THR A 163 -13.64 0.66 27.51
N GLY A 164 -12.36 0.94 27.82
CA GLY A 164 -11.21 0.60 26.98
C GLY A 164 -10.20 -0.32 27.64
N ASP A 165 -9.46 -1.07 26.82
CA ASP A 165 -8.41 -1.99 27.25
C ASP A 165 -7.02 -1.43 26.96
N ALA A 166 -6.02 -1.88 27.73
CA ALA A 166 -4.61 -1.55 27.54
C ALA A 166 -3.71 -2.78 27.74
N VAL A 167 -2.73 -2.94 26.85
CA VAL A 167 -1.64 -3.93 26.94
C VAL A 167 -0.31 -3.18 27.02
N THR A 168 0.36 -3.29 28.15
CA THR A 168 1.66 -2.63 28.44
C THR A 168 2.84 -3.60 28.54
N GLN A 169 2.59 -4.91 28.39
CA GLN A 169 3.67 -5.89 28.29
C GLN A 169 4.37 -5.77 26.93
N GLN A 170 5.68 -5.62 26.98
CA GLN A 170 6.54 -5.64 25.80
C GLN A 170 7.04 -7.06 25.55
N ALA A 171 7.15 -7.45 24.27
CA ALA A 171 7.86 -8.66 23.90
C ALA A 171 9.34 -8.58 24.30
N ALA A 172 9.95 -9.73 24.60
CA ALA A 172 11.40 -9.80 24.79
C ALA A 172 12.12 -9.37 23.51
N VAL A 173 13.23 -8.64 23.65
CA VAL A 173 14.06 -8.19 22.53
C VAL A 173 15.42 -8.90 22.61
N PRO A 174 15.62 -10.01 21.88
CA PRO A 174 16.90 -10.73 21.86
C PRO A 174 18.07 -9.84 21.44
N ALA A 175 19.21 -10.04 22.08
CA ALA A 175 20.47 -9.46 21.61
C ALA A 175 20.88 -10.11 20.29
N SER A 176 21.35 -9.31 19.34
CA SER A 176 21.90 -9.78 18.07
C SER A 176 23.00 -8.82 17.61
N SER A 177 24.09 -9.37 17.08
CA SER A 177 25.22 -8.63 16.50
C SER A 177 25.18 -8.57 14.97
N ALA A 178 24.21 -9.24 14.34
CA ALA A 178 24.06 -9.25 12.89
C ALA A 178 23.45 -7.95 12.37
N THR A 179 23.90 -7.51 11.19
CA THR A 179 23.32 -6.36 10.49
C THR A 179 21.86 -6.63 10.16
N LYS A 180 20.98 -5.67 10.48
CA LYS A 180 19.54 -5.79 10.28
C LYS A 180 19.04 -4.90 9.16
N TYR A 181 18.16 -5.45 8.33
CA TYR A 181 17.58 -4.79 7.17
C TYR A 181 16.06 -4.73 7.24
N VAL A 182 15.48 -3.56 6.93
CA VAL A 182 14.05 -3.34 6.80
C VAL A 182 13.78 -2.94 5.35
N TRP A 183 13.17 -3.84 4.60
CA TRP A 183 12.76 -3.61 3.22
C TRP A 183 11.29 -3.21 3.16
N ALA A 184 10.89 -2.50 2.12
CA ALA A 184 9.47 -2.35 1.77
C ALA A 184 9.20 -2.89 0.37
N HIS A 185 8.09 -3.58 0.20
CA HIS A 185 7.65 -4.12 -1.07
C HIS A 185 7.05 -2.99 -1.92
N HIS A 186 7.63 -2.70 -3.08
CA HIS A 186 7.19 -1.61 -3.96
C HIS A 186 6.62 -2.20 -5.25
N MET A 187 5.31 -2.01 -5.45
CA MET A 187 4.56 -2.46 -6.61
C MET A 187 4.90 -1.58 -7.81
N ILE A 188 5.82 -2.05 -8.66
CA ILE A 188 6.20 -1.33 -9.89
C ILE A 188 5.02 -1.28 -10.86
N GLY A 189 4.11 -2.27 -10.81
CA GLY A 189 2.82 -2.22 -11.52
C GLY A 189 1.93 -1.02 -11.16
N ASN A 190 2.14 -0.39 -10.00
CA ASN A 190 1.39 0.82 -9.58
C ASN A 190 2.16 2.13 -9.91
N THR A 191 3.13 2.08 -10.84
CA THR A 191 4.01 3.22 -11.18
C THR A 191 3.89 3.72 -12.64
N GLU A 192 2.82 3.36 -13.36
CA GLU A 192 2.58 3.80 -14.75
C GLU A 192 2.70 5.32 -14.94
N PHE A 193 2.18 6.11 -13.99
CA PHE A 193 2.21 7.58 -14.02
C PHE A 193 3.30 8.19 -13.12
N TYR A 194 4.25 7.41 -12.63
CA TYR A 194 5.36 7.96 -11.84
C TYR A 194 6.34 8.71 -12.74
N THR A 195 7.08 9.62 -12.10
CA THR A 195 8.26 10.29 -12.64
C THR A 195 9.44 10.04 -11.71
N SER A 196 10.64 10.44 -12.12
CA SER A 196 11.82 10.44 -11.24
C SER A 196 11.62 11.26 -9.96
N ALA A 197 10.78 12.30 -9.98
CA ALA A 197 10.43 13.09 -8.80
C ALA A 197 9.57 12.30 -7.79
N ASN A 198 8.64 11.47 -8.27
CA ASN A 198 7.86 10.57 -7.40
C ASN A 198 8.78 9.54 -6.73
N TRP A 199 9.69 8.92 -7.49
CA TRP A 199 10.70 8.01 -6.94
C TRP A 199 11.62 8.67 -5.91
N THR A 200 11.98 9.93 -6.12
CA THR A 200 12.78 10.71 -5.16
C THR A 200 12.00 10.93 -3.87
N ALA A 201 10.73 11.35 -3.96
CA ALA A 201 9.87 11.56 -2.80
C ALA A 201 9.62 10.27 -2.00
N ASP A 202 9.40 9.15 -2.69
CA ASP A 202 9.23 7.82 -2.09
C ASP A 202 10.47 7.37 -1.31
N VAL A 203 11.65 7.41 -1.95
CA VAL A 203 12.92 7.03 -1.35
C VAL A 203 13.24 7.91 -0.14
N ASP A 204 13.02 9.22 -0.24
CA ASP A 204 13.21 10.17 0.86
C ASP A 204 12.29 9.87 2.05
N LEU A 205 11.04 9.46 1.78
CA LEU A 205 10.07 9.13 2.81
C LEU A 205 10.38 7.78 3.47
N ALA A 206 10.76 6.77 2.70
CA ALA A 206 11.23 5.48 3.20
C ALA A 206 12.46 5.63 4.10
N LYS A 207 13.43 6.47 3.69
CA LYS A 207 14.60 6.82 4.49
C LYS A 207 14.23 7.45 5.83
N ARG A 208 13.26 8.37 5.86
CA ARG A 208 12.74 8.97 7.10
C ARG A 208 12.00 7.96 7.99
N ALA A 209 11.34 6.98 7.38
CA ALA A 209 10.69 5.85 8.06
C ALA A 209 11.66 4.75 8.55
N GLY A 210 12.98 4.90 8.35
CA GLY A 210 13.98 3.92 8.80
C GLY A 210 14.07 2.65 7.94
N ILE A 211 13.50 2.67 6.73
CA ILE A 211 13.53 1.61 5.72
C ILE A 211 14.87 1.71 4.95
N ASP A 212 15.55 0.58 4.76
CA ASP A 212 16.86 0.49 4.08
C ASP A 212 16.76 0.51 2.55
N GLY A 213 15.57 0.22 2.01
CA GLY A 213 15.38 0.07 0.58
C GLY A 213 14.10 -0.62 0.17
N PHE A 214 13.99 -0.88 -1.13
CA PHE A 214 12.80 -1.47 -1.76
C PHE A 214 13.06 -2.83 -2.39
N ALA A 215 12.15 -3.77 -2.12
CA ALA A 215 11.94 -4.95 -2.94
C ALA A 215 11.05 -4.54 -4.13
N LEU A 216 11.62 -4.43 -5.32
CA LEU A 216 10.92 -3.94 -6.50
C LEU A 216 10.08 -5.08 -7.10
N ASN A 217 8.77 -5.11 -6.81
CA ASN A 217 7.81 -6.04 -7.40
C ASN A 217 7.58 -5.68 -8.86
N MET A 218 8.32 -6.34 -9.74
CA MET A 218 8.35 -6.04 -11.16
C MET A 218 7.64 -7.11 -11.97
N GLY A 219 6.65 -6.70 -12.76
CA GLY A 219 6.06 -7.46 -13.85
C GLY A 219 6.64 -7.07 -15.21
N ARG A 220 5.95 -7.45 -16.30
CA ARG A 220 6.48 -7.35 -17.68
C ARG A 220 6.03 -6.11 -18.49
N ASP A 221 5.31 -5.16 -17.91
CA ASP A 221 4.72 -4.05 -18.68
C ASP A 221 5.78 -3.03 -19.14
N ALA A 222 5.56 -2.43 -20.30
CA ALA A 222 6.58 -1.62 -21.00
C ALA A 222 7.07 -0.39 -20.25
N TYR A 223 6.29 0.17 -19.31
CA TYR A 223 6.69 1.32 -18.48
C TYR A 223 7.53 0.92 -17.25
N GLN A 224 7.50 -0.35 -16.83
CA GLN A 224 8.14 -0.79 -15.59
C GLN A 224 9.68 -0.70 -15.65
N PRO A 225 10.37 -1.07 -16.76
CA PRO A 225 11.82 -0.91 -16.85
C PRO A 225 12.34 0.52 -16.61
N GLN A 226 11.62 1.54 -17.07
CA GLN A 226 11.98 2.94 -16.86
C GLN A 226 11.78 3.38 -15.39
N ASN A 227 10.75 2.86 -14.74
CA ASN A 227 10.53 3.08 -13.31
C ASN A 227 11.62 2.42 -12.45
N VAL A 228 12.10 1.24 -12.83
CA VAL A 228 13.23 0.58 -12.16
C VAL A 228 14.53 1.40 -12.28
N GLU A 229 14.82 2.00 -13.45
CA GLU A 229 15.96 2.92 -13.59
C GLU A 229 15.86 4.11 -12.63
N TRP A 230 14.67 4.71 -12.50
CA TRP A 230 14.43 5.81 -11.56
C TRP A 230 14.54 5.36 -10.10
N ALA A 231 14.06 4.16 -9.76
CA ALA A 231 14.18 3.58 -8.43
C ALA A 231 15.65 3.41 -8.02
N TYR A 232 16.47 2.77 -8.86
CA TYR A 232 17.90 2.59 -8.60
C TYR A 232 18.67 3.91 -8.54
N ALA A 233 18.32 4.89 -9.38
CA ALA A 233 18.92 6.22 -9.35
C ALA A 233 18.59 6.99 -8.06
N ALA A 234 17.31 7.03 -7.67
CA ALA A 234 16.86 7.70 -6.45
C ALA A 234 17.43 7.03 -5.19
N ALA A 235 17.37 5.69 -5.10
CA ALA A 235 17.96 4.93 -4.01
C ALA A 235 19.48 5.17 -3.90
N GLY A 236 20.19 5.19 -5.03
CA GLY A 236 21.62 5.50 -5.08
C GLY A 236 21.96 6.89 -4.57
N ALA A 237 21.19 7.90 -4.95
CA ALA A 237 21.35 9.28 -4.47
C ALA A 237 21.08 9.41 -2.96
N ALA A 238 20.09 8.68 -2.43
CA ALA A 238 19.74 8.70 -1.01
C ALA A 238 20.59 7.78 -0.14
N GLY A 239 21.36 6.86 -0.71
CA GLY A 239 22.11 5.82 -0.01
C GLY A 239 21.29 4.59 0.40
N LEU A 240 20.05 4.48 -0.06
CA LEU A 240 19.20 3.29 0.10
C LEU A 240 19.57 2.22 -0.94
N LYS A 241 19.00 1.02 -0.79
CA LYS A 241 19.17 -0.09 -1.75
C LYS A 241 17.88 -0.49 -2.45
N CYS A 242 18.01 -1.19 -3.55
CA CYS A 242 16.95 -1.89 -4.25
C CYS A 242 17.38 -3.31 -4.58
N PHE A 243 16.42 -4.23 -4.65
CA PHE A 243 16.58 -5.52 -5.30
C PHE A 243 15.30 -5.90 -6.03
N PHE A 244 15.37 -6.80 -7.00
CA PHE A 244 14.18 -7.31 -7.67
C PHE A 244 13.43 -8.31 -6.79
N SER A 245 12.12 -8.13 -6.73
CA SER A 245 11.15 -9.20 -6.51
C SER A 245 10.41 -9.42 -7.83
N PHE A 246 10.90 -10.31 -8.70
CA PHE A 246 10.22 -10.54 -9.98
C PHE A 246 8.85 -11.18 -9.75
N ASP A 247 7.78 -10.58 -10.26
CA ASP A 247 6.45 -11.16 -10.24
C ASP A 247 6.37 -12.28 -11.27
N MET A 248 6.53 -13.52 -10.80
CA MET A 248 6.48 -14.71 -11.63
C MET A 248 5.06 -15.13 -12.02
N THR A 249 4.03 -14.40 -11.58
CA THR A 249 2.68 -14.49 -12.15
C THR A 249 2.56 -13.63 -13.43
N SER A 250 3.36 -12.57 -13.54
CA SER A 250 3.47 -11.70 -14.71
C SER A 250 4.54 -12.17 -15.71
N PHE A 251 5.70 -12.64 -15.26
CA PHE A 251 6.77 -13.10 -16.14
C PHE A 251 6.48 -14.48 -16.78
N PRO A 252 6.80 -14.71 -18.07
CA PRO A 252 6.82 -16.06 -18.64
C PRO A 252 7.95 -16.87 -17.98
N CYS A 253 7.74 -18.17 -17.74
CA CYS A 253 8.74 -19.01 -17.08
C CYS A 253 8.65 -20.52 -17.40
N MET A 254 8.10 -20.88 -18.56
CA MET A 254 7.81 -22.28 -18.93
C MET A 254 8.75 -22.81 -20.03
N ASN A 255 9.40 -21.93 -20.79
CA ASN A 255 10.29 -22.27 -21.90
C ASN A 255 11.74 -21.87 -21.60
N ALA A 256 12.70 -22.47 -22.30
CA ALA A 256 14.12 -22.15 -22.13
C ALA A 256 14.49 -20.72 -22.59
N SER A 257 13.72 -20.13 -23.49
CA SER A 257 13.81 -18.71 -23.87
C SER A 257 13.59 -17.76 -22.68
N ASP A 258 12.70 -18.16 -21.77
CA ASP A 258 12.15 -17.29 -20.73
C ASP A 258 13.18 -16.99 -19.64
N VAL A 259 14.25 -17.79 -19.56
CA VAL A 259 15.42 -17.58 -18.68
C VAL A 259 15.97 -16.15 -18.82
N SER A 260 16.06 -15.66 -20.05
CA SER A 260 16.63 -14.35 -20.37
C SER A 260 15.84 -13.18 -19.80
N ALA A 261 14.51 -13.32 -19.68
CA ALA A 261 13.62 -12.25 -19.21
C ALA A 261 13.93 -11.86 -17.75
N VAL A 262 14.25 -12.84 -16.91
CA VAL A 262 14.65 -12.62 -15.50
C VAL A 262 16.16 -12.37 -15.40
N ALA A 263 16.97 -13.18 -16.08
CA ALA A 263 18.42 -13.19 -15.87
C ALA A 263 19.10 -11.89 -16.32
N GLU A 264 18.73 -11.32 -17.47
CA GLU A 264 19.38 -10.10 -17.96
C GLU A 264 19.01 -8.86 -17.12
N LEU A 265 17.81 -8.82 -16.53
CA LEU A 265 17.42 -7.75 -15.59
C LEU A 265 18.24 -7.83 -14.30
N ALA A 266 18.34 -9.00 -13.66
CA ALA A 266 19.15 -9.16 -12.45
C ALA A 266 20.64 -8.87 -12.71
N LYS A 267 21.18 -9.35 -13.84
CA LYS A 267 22.55 -9.11 -14.28
C LYS A 267 22.86 -7.64 -14.57
N LYS A 268 21.92 -6.91 -15.17
CA LYS A 268 22.06 -5.47 -15.48
C LYS A 268 22.35 -4.63 -14.22
N TYR A 269 21.67 -4.92 -13.12
CA TYR A 269 21.80 -4.15 -11.87
C TYR A 269 22.73 -4.80 -10.83
N ALA A 270 23.22 -6.02 -11.05
CA ALA A 270 24.11 -6.75 -10.15
C ALA A 270 25.34 -5.95 -9.64
N ALA A 271 25.89 -5.06 -10.47
CA ALA A 271 27.03 -4.20 -10.13
C ALA A 271 26.65 -2.74 -9.80
N HIS A 272 25.36 -2.40 -9.75
CA HIS A 272 24.88 -1.05 -9.48
C HIS A 272 25.12 -0.68 -8.00
N PRO A 273 25.62 0.52 -7.65
CA PRO A 273 25.93 0.88 -6.25
C PRO A 273 24.72 0.84 -5.31
N ALA A 274 23.51 0.99 -5.83
CA ALA A 274 22.26 0.84 -5.08
C ALA A 274 21.68 -0.59 -5.06
N GLN A 275 22.33 -1.58 -5.67
CA GLN A 275 21.91 -2.98 -5.55
C GLN A 275 22.09 -3.47 -4.10
N ALA A 276 21.06 -4.11 -3.55
CA ALA A 276 21.15 -4.75 -2.24
C ALA A 276 22.04 -5.99 -2.35
N MET A 277 22.95 -6.13 -1.40
CA MET A 277 23.89 -7.25 -1.28
C MET A 277 23.68 -7.92 0.08
N TYR A 278 23.71 -9.25 0.12
CA TYR A 278 23.62 -10.03 1.35
C TYR A 278 24.61 -11.19 1.33
N GLY A 279 25.38 -11.37 2.41
CA GLY A 279 26.45 -12.37 2.48
C GLY A 279 27.52 -12.24 1.39
N GLY A 280 27.72 -11.03 0.83
CA GLY A 280 28.62 -10.77 -0.30
C GLY A 280 28.04 -11.06 -1.69
N LYS A 281 26.81 -11.56 -1.79
CA LYS A 281 26.11 -11.88 -3.03
C LYS A 281 25.00 -10.87 -3.36
N VAL A 282 24.60 -10.81 -4.62
CA VAL A 282 23.48 -9.95 -5.09
C VAL A 282 22.16 -10.48 -4.52
N LEU A 283 21.43 -9.68 -3.74
CA LEU A 283 20.11 -10.09 -3.26
C LEU A 283 19.11 -10.07 -4.42
N VAL A 284 18.37 -11.17 -4.59
CA VAL A 284 17.29 -11.31 -5.58
C VAL A 284 16.14 -12.09 -4.93
N SER A 285 14.91 -11.71 -5.26
CA SER A 285 13.68 -12.33 -4.80
C SER A 285 12.68 -12.49 -5.97
N THR A 286 11.53 -13.07 -5.68
CA THR A 286 10.37 -13.20 -6.57
C THR A 286 9.10 -13.12 -5.75
N PHE A 287 7.99 -12.78 -6.41
CA PHE A 287 6.66 -13.16 -5.97
C PHE A 287 6.22 -14.39 -6.78
N SER A 288 5.84 -15.48 -6.10
CA SER A 288 5.70 -16.83 -6.67
C SER A 288 7.00 -17.31 -7.36
N GLY A 289 6.90 -18.27 -8.29
CA GLY A 289 8.02 -18.88 -9.00
C GLY A 289 8.23 -20.36 -8.68
N GLU A 290 7.49 -20.93 -7.72
CA GLU A 290 7.59 -22.34 -7.32
C GLU A 290 7.11 -23.35 -8.36
N ARG A 291 6.56 -22.87 -9.49
CA ARG A 291 6.15 -23.69 -10.64
C ARG A 291 7.01 -23.45 -11.90
N CYS A 292 7.94 -22.50 -11.86
CA CYS A 292 8.71 -22.08 -13.02
C CYS A 292 9.82 -23.08 -13.36
N THR A 293 9.69 -23.76 -14.50
CA THR A 293 10.66 -24.76 -14.96
C THR A 293 11.64 -24.23 -16.00
N PHE A 294 11.33 -23.13 -16.69
CA PHE A 294 12.13 -22.55 -17.77
C PHE A 294 12.57 -23.61 -18.81
N GLY A 295 11.64 -24.48 -19.21
CA GLY A 295 11.86 -25.58 -20.14
C GLY A 295 12.74 -26.73 -19.62
N GLN A 296 13.13 -26.71 -18.34
CA GLN A 296 13.98 -27.74 -17.72
C GLN A 296 13.16 -28.87 -17.08
N ALA A 297 13.83 -29.98 -16.76
CA ALA A 297 13.20 -31.16 -16.17
C ALA A 297 12.62 -30.96 -14.76
N SER A 298 12.95 -29.86 -14.08
CA SER A 298 12.41 -29.51 -12.76
C SER A 298 12.53 -28.01 -12.48
N VAL A 299 11.76 -27.52 -11.51
CA VAL A 299 11.83 -26.13 -11.02
C VAL A 299 13.24 -25.79 -10.51
N ALA A 300 13.90 -26.74 -9.84
CA ALA A 300 15.28 -26.56 -9.38
C ALA A 300 16.24 -26.36 -10.57
N ALA A 301 16.17 -27.23 -11.59
CA ALA A 301 17.00 -27.10 -12.79
C ALA A 301 16.72 -25.80 -13.58
N GLY A 302 15.46 -25.34 -13.56
CA GLY A 302 15.03 -24.06 -14.13
C GLY A 302 15.68 -22.86 -13.43
N TRP A 303 15.56 -22.76 -12.12
CA TRP A 303 16.20 -21.68 -11.34
C TRP A 303 17.72 -21.77 -11.36
N ASP A 304 18.32 -22.97 -11.44
CA ASP A 304 19.75 -23.13 -11.69
C ASP A 304 20.17 -22.60 -13.07
N ALA A 305 19.31 -22.71 -14.09
CA ALA A 305 19.57 -22.12 -15.40
C ALA A 305 19.51 -20.58 -15.36
N VAL A 306 18.55 -20.01 -14.63
CA VAL A 306 18.48 -18.55 -14.38
C VAL A 306 19.73 -18.07 -13.63
N ARG A 307 20.12 -18.73 -12.54
CA ARG A 307 21.36 -18.41 -11.79
C ARG A 307 22.60 -18.43 -12.69
N ARG A 308 22.76 -19.45 -13.54
CA ARG A 308 23.88 -19.53 -14.50
C ARG A 308 23.85 -18.39 -15.54
N ALA A 309 22.67 -18.01 -16.03
CA ALA A 309 22.51 -16.94 -17.02
C ALA A 309 22.79 -15.54 -16.44
N ILE A 310 22.50 -15.30 -15.15
CA ILE A 310 22.86 -14.05 -14.45
C ILE A 310 24.38 -13.87 -14.41
N GLY A 311 25.15 -14.96 -14.28
CA GLY A 311 26.62 -14.94 -14.33
C GLY A 311 27.30 -14.25 -13.13
N THR A 312 26.54 -13.89 -12.09
CA THR A 312 27.01 -13.30 -10.83
C THR A 312 26.42 -14.11 -9.67
N GLU A 313 27.14 -14.26 -8.56
CA GLU A 313 26.57 -14.93 -7.39
C GLU A 313 25.39 -14.14 -6.80
N ILE A 314 24.24 -14.79 -6.71
CA ILE A 314 23.04 -14.24 -6.08
C ILE A 314 22.76 -14.94 -4.74
N TYR A 315 22.26 -14.19 -3.78
CA TYR A 315 21.50 -14.71 -2.65
C TYR A 315 20.03 -14.70 -3.04
N PHE A 316 19.49 -15.87 -3.39
CA PHE A 316 18.12 -15.96 -3.87
C PHE A 316 17.16 -16.24 -2.71
N MET A 317 16.26 -15.30 -2.45
CA MET A 317 15.25 -15.37 -1.38
C MET A 317 13.85 -15.12 -1.97
N PRO A 318 13.30 -16.06 -2.76
CA PRO A 318 11.96 -15.93 -3.34
C PRO A 318 10.88 -15.93 -2.26
N SER A 319 9.73 -15.33 -2.57
CA SER A 319 8.47 -15.54 -1.87
C SER A 319 7.64 -16.57 -2.62
N THR A 320 7.36 -17.72 -1.99
CA THR A 320 6.69 -18.84 -2.66
C THR A 320 5.48 -19.35 -1.89
N PHE A 321 4.49 -19.85 -2.63
CA PHE A 321 3.28 -20.46 -2.09
C PHE A 321 3.46 -21.97 -1.86
N MET A 322 4.60 -22.33 -1.26
CA MET A 322 4.98 -23.71 -0.94
C MET A 322 4.57 -24.11 0.47
N THR A 323 4.28 -25.39 0.66
CA THR A 323 4.15 -26.00 1.99
C THR A 323 5.50 -26.08 2.70
N THR A 324 5.50 -26.11 4.04
CA THR A 324 6.71 -26.27 4.87
C THR A 324 7.52 -27.53 4.51
N ALA A 325 6.86 -28.60 4.06
CA ALA A 325 7.53 -29.80 3.54
C ALA A 325 8.33 -29.52 2.26
N GLN A 326 7.73 -28.83 1.28
CA GLN A 326 8.42 -28.41 0.05
C GLN A 326 9.55 -27.40 0.34
N VAL A 327 9.39 -26.54 1.35
CA VAL A 327 10.46 -25.64 1.83
C VAL A 327 11.64 -26.43 2.42
N LYS A 328 11.35 -27.48 3.21
CA LYS A 328 12.38 -28.37 3.77
C LYS A 328 13.16 -29.16 2.72
N GLU A 329 12.48 -29.56 1.64
CA GLU A 329 13.07 -30.34 0.55
C GLU A 329 13.81 -29.50 -0.50
N GLY A 330 13.36 -28.26 -0.73
CA GLY A 330 13.93 -27.38 -1.75
C GLY A 330 15.43 -27.11 -1.58
N ARG A 331 16.15 -26.94 -2.70
CA ARG A 331 17.61 -26.71 -2.74
C ARG A 331 18.05 -25.55 -3.66
N TRP A 332 17.12 -24.92 -4.37
CA TRP A 332 17.38 -23.94 -5.43
C TRP A 332 17.39 -22.46 -4.97
N TYR A 333 17.18 -22.21 -3.68
CA TYR A 333 17.20 -20.88 -3.04
C TYR A 333 18.07 -20.86 -1.78
N ASP A 334 18.64 -19.70 -1.48
CA ASP A 334 19.50 -19.43 -0.31
C ASP A 334 18.68 -19.03 0.93
N GLY A 335 17.42 -18.59 0.75
CA GLY A 335 16.45 -18.30 1.79
C GLY A 335 15.01 -18.29 1.26
N GLN A 336 14.04 -17.95 2.11
CA GLN A 336 12.66 -17.64 1.69
C GLN A 336 12.13 -16.41 2.41
N MET A 337 11.30 -15.65 1.68
CA MET A 337 10.31 -14.73 2.23
C MET A 337 8.97 -15.47 2.26
N HIS A 338 8.11 -15.26 3.27
CA HIS A 338 6.85 -16.01 3.38
C HIS A 338 5.63 -15.08 3.46
N TRP A 339 5.10 -14.69 2.29
CA TRP A 339 4.00 -13.73 2.13
C TRP A 339 2.80 -13.96 3.06
N ASP A 340 2.29 -15.19 3.12
CA ASP A 340 1.03 -15.51 3.81
C ASP A 340 1.12 -15.40 5.34
N ALA A 341 2.32 -15.23 5.91
CA ALA A 341 2.53 -14.92 7.33
C ALA A 341 2.38 -13.42 7.67
N ALA A 342 1.98 -12.57 6.72
CA ALA A 342 1.73 -11.16 6.96
C ALA A 342 0.40 -10.88 7.71
N TRP A 343 -0.60 -11.75 7.51
CA TRP A 343 -1.97 -11.55 8.01
C TRP A 343 -2.60 -12.84 8.56
N PRO A 344 -3.61 -12.74 9.46
CA PRO A 344 -4.44 -13.87 9.85
C PRO A 344 -5.24 -14.51 8.71
N GLN A 345 -4.98 -15.79 8.46
CA GLN A 345 -5.75 -16.62 7.51
C GLN A 345 -7.12 -17.10 8.05
N GLY A 346 -7.48 -16.70 9.28
CA GLY A 346 -8.79 -16.94 9.92
C GLY A 346 -9.13 -15.85 10.95
N PRO A 347 -10.12 -16.07 11.83
CA PRO A 347 -10.52 -15.12 12.88
C PRO A 347 -9.51 -15.04 14.05
N GLU A 348 -8.63 -16.04 14.18
CA GLU A 348 -7.61 -16.08 15.23
C GLU A 348 -6.55 -14.97 15.06
N ALA A 349 -5.92 -14.55 16.15
CA ALA A 349 -4.79 -13.63 16.09
C ALA A 349 -3.58 -14.26 15.38
N LEU A 350 -2.80 -13.46 14.64
CA LEU A 350 -1.56 -13.90 14.01
C LEU A 350 -0.53 -14.32 15.09
N THR A 351 0.16 -15.43 14.89
CA THR A 351 1.18 -15.95 15.83
C THR A 351 2.49 -16.27 15.14
N THR A 352 3.57 -16.44 15.91
CA THR A 352 4.89 -16.83 15.42
C THR A 352 5.04 -18.33 15.13
N GLN A 353 3.95 -19.11 15.17
CA GLN A 353 4.02 -20.54 14.91
C GLN A 353 4.52 -20.81 13.48
N ASN A 354 3.94 -20.11 12.50
CA ASN A 354 4.27 -20.30 11.08
C ASN A 354 5.73 -19.89 10.79
N ASP A 355 6.19 -18.75 11.34
CA ASP A 355 7.60 -18.35 11.28
C ASP A 355 8.54 -19.43 11.85
N THR A 356 8.18 -20.00 13.01
CA THR A 356 8.98 -21.02 13.70
C THR A 356 9.08 -22.30 12.87
N GLU A 357 7.98 -22.72 12.23
CA GLU A 357 7.94 -23.87 11.33
C GLU A 357 8.76 -23.62 10.05
N TRP A 358 8.70 -22.43 9.46
CA TRP A 358 9.51 -22.06 8.29
C TRP A 358 11.00 -21.97 8.61
N ILE A 359 11.39 -21.31 9.71
CA ILE A 359 12.79 -21.26 10.16
C ILE A 359 13.32 -22.69 10.37
N ALA A 360 12.54 -23.58 11.01
CA ALA A 360 12.91 -24.97 11.21
C ALA A 360 13.02 -25.78 9.89
N ALA A 361 12.17 -25.50 8.90
CA ALA A 361 12.24 -26.11 7.57
C ALA A 361 13.44 -25.62 6.75
N LEU A 362 13.77 -24.33 6.86
CA LEU A 362 14.88 -23.67 6.17
C LEU A 362 16.25 -24.07 6.73
N GLY A 363 16.34 -24.38 8.03
CA GLY A 363 17.56 -24.83 8.68
C GLY A 363 18.60 -23.72 8.78
N THR A 364 19.63 -23.76 7.94
CA THR A 364 20.69 -22.73 7.87
C THR A 364 20.47 -21.67 6.79
N LYS A 365 19.38 -21.77 6.03
CA LYS A 365 18.98 -20.77 5.03
C LYS A 365 18.33 -19.55 5.68
N GLY A 366 18.38 -18.41 5.02
CA GLY A 366 17.77 -17.18 5.52
C GLY A 366 16.25 -17.22 5.52
N TYR A 367 15.64 -16.59 6.52
CA TYR A 367 14.19 -16.34 6.59
C TYR A 367 13.93 -14.84 6.66
N MET A 368 13.00 -14.36 5.84
CA MET A 368 12.50 -12.98 5.86
C MET A 368 11.00 -13.00 6.19
N PRO A 369 10.62 -12.75 7.46
CA PRO A 369 9.22 -12.60 7.81
C PRO A 369 8.63 -11.33 7.17
N PRO A 370 7.39 -11.39 6.66
CA PRO A 370 6.67 -10.18 6.30
C PRO A 370 6.11 -9.47 7.54
N VAL A 371 5.89 -8.17 7.39
CA VAL A 371 5.15 -7.32 8.32
C VAL A 371 4.16 -6.48 7.51
N SER A 372 2.90 -6.36 7.94
CA SER A 372 1.88 -5.59 7.22
C SER A 372 0.88 -4.95 8.20
N PRO A 373 0.27 -3.80 7.87
CA PRO A 373 -0.74 -3.19 8.74
C PRO A 373 -2.14 -3.76 8.55
N PHE A 374 -2.64 -3.78 7.32
CA PHE A 374 -4.04 -4.05 6.97
C PHE A 374 -4.11 -4.95 5.75
N PHE A 375 -5.28 -5.46 5.38
CA PHE A 375 -5.55 -5.95 4.03
C PHE A 375 -7.04 -5.85 3.71
N PHE A 376 -7.39 -5.19 2.62
CA PHE A 376 -8.77 -5.13 2.15
C PHE A 376 -8.84 -4.89 0.64
N THR A 377 -9.72 -5.62 -0.03
CA THR A 377 -9.97 -5.54 -1.47
C THR A 377 -11.46 -5.40 -1.75
N TYR A 378 -11.84 -4.55 -2.70
CA TYR A 378 -13.23 -4.28 -3.06
C TYR A 378 -13.45 -4.24 -4.58
N TYR A 379 -12.97 -5.27 -5.25
CA TYR A 379 -13.05 -5.46 -6.70
C TYR A 379 -14.20 -6.38 -7.10
N GLY A 380 -15.03 -5.91 -8.04
CA GLY A 380 -16.13 -6.68 -8.61
C GLY A 380 -15.69 -7.70 -9.66
N LYS A 381 -16.65 -8.55 -10.08
CA LYS A 381 -16.49 -9.59 -11.10
C LYS A 381 -16.01 -9.07 -12.45
N ASP A 382 -16.39 -7.84 -12.79
CA ASP A 382 -16.01 -7.18 -14.04
C ASP A 382 -14.57 -6.61 -14.01
N SER A 383 -13.77 -7.03 -13.03
CA SER A 383 -12.40 -6.58 -12.80
C SER A 383 -11.50 -7.73 -12.34
N TRP A 384 -11.11 -7.79 -11.06
CA TRP A 384 -10.25 -8.83 -10.50
C TRP A 384 -11.00 -9.86 -9.63
N ASP A 385 -12.31 -9.67 -9.36
CA ASP A 385 -13.15 -10.49 -8.45
C ASP A 385 -12.52 -10.71 -7.05
N LYS A 386 -11.87 -9.67 -6.52
CA LYS A 386 -11.23 -9.65 -5.19
C LYS A 386 -12.04 -8.82 -4.20
N ASN A 387 -12.91 -9.47 -3.42
CA ASN A 387 -13.78 -8.81 -2.44
C ASN A 387 -13.72 -9.49 -1.05
N TRP A 388 -12.66 -9.20 -0.29
CA TRP A 388 -12.44 -9.73 1.07
C TRP A 388 -11.52 -8.83 1.91
N ILE A 389 -11.49 -9.10 3.22
CA ILE A 389 -10.60 -8.51 4.22
C ILE A 389 -9.78 -9.60 4.93
N TYR A 390 -8.54 -9.31 5.33
CA TYR A 390 -7.89 -10.05 6.42
C TYR A 390 -8.04 -9.29 7.75
N ARG A 391 -8.31 -10.05 8.82
CA ARG A 391 -8.39 -9.52 10.19
C ARG A 391 -7.15 -8.68 10.50
N SER A 392 -7.34 -7.39 10.76
CA SER A 392 -6.25 -6.42 11.01
C SER A 392 -6.29 -5.86 12.44
N ASP A 393 -7.08 -6.53 13.27
CA ASP A 393 -7.36 -6.28 14.67
C ASP A 393 -6.17 -6.69 15.57
N ASP A 394 -6.32 -6.60 16.89
CA ASP A 394 -5.26 -6.83 17.88
C ASP A 394 -3.94 -6.08 17.58
N TRP A 395 -4.10 -4.85 17.08
CA TRP A 395 -3.01 -3.95 16.68
C TRP A 395 -2.03 -4.61 15.68
N LEU A 396 -2.54 -5.27 14.63
CA LEU A 396 -1.77 -6.18 13.77
C LEU A 396 -0.35 -5.69 13.42
N LEU A 397 -0.17 -4.46 12.90
CA LEU A 397 1.17 -3.93 12.56
C LEU A 397 2.15 -4.00 13.73
N ALA A 398 1.72 -3.48 14.88
CA ALA A 398 2.51 -3.37 16.11
C ALA A 398 2.81 -4.75 16.70
N THR A 399 1.78 -5.59 16.83
CA THR A 399 1.91 -6.97 17.30
C THR A 399 2.81 -7.79 16.38
N ARG A 400 2.73 -7.62 15.05
CA ARG A 400 3.58 -8.34 14.09
C ARG A 400 5.03 -7.86 14.10
N PHE A 401 5.28 -6.56 14.26
CA PHE A 401 6.64 -6.08 14.51
C PHE A 401 7.23 -6.64 15.81
N GLU A 402 6.48 -6.63 16.92
CA GLU A 402 6.93 -7.20 18.20
C GLU A 402 7.26 -8.70 18.09
N GLN A 403 6.47 -9.45 17.33
CA GLN A 403 6.74 -10.86 17.01
C GLN A 403 8.06 -11.05 16.24
N VAL A 404 8.30 -10.26 15.19
CA VAL A 404 9.53 -10.32 14.39
C VAL A 404 10.75 -9.86 15.18
N ILE A 405 10.60 -8.82 16.01
CA ILE A 405 11.62 -8.35 16.94
C ILE A 405 11.96 -9.43 17.98
N GLY A 406 10.95 -10.17 18.48
CA GLY A 406 11.13 -11.31 19.38
C GLY A 406 11.89 -12.50 18.80
N MET A 407 12.15 -12.50 17.49
CA MET A 407 13.00 -13.48 16.78
C MET A 407 14.19 -12.85 16.04
N ARG A 408 14.59 -11.61 16.40
CA ARG A 408 15.72 -10.89 15.76
C ARG A 408 17.09 -11.53 15.98
N ASP A 409 17.20 -12.55 16.81
CA ASP A 409 18.37 -13.42 16.91
C ASP A 409 18.45 -14.44 15.76
N LYS A 410 17.34 -14.70 15.06
CA LYS A 410 17.17 -15.71 14.00
C LYS A 410 16.92 -15.12 12.61
N VAL A 411 16.45 -13.86 12.54
CA VAL A 411 16.17 -13.17 11.27
C VAL A 411 17.00 -11.90 11.15
N ASP A 412 17.63 -11.73 9.99
CA ASP A 412 18.50 -10.57 9.68
C ASP A 412 17.79 -9.52 8.83
N MET A 413 16.63 -9.85 8.28
CA MET A 413 15.85 -8.93 7.46
C MET A 413 14.35 -9.19 7.62
N LEU A 414 13.55 -8.16 7.41
CA LEU A 414 12.10 -8.23 7.28
C LEU A 414 11.63 -7.42 6.07
N GLU A 415 10.45 -7.70 5.56
CA GLU A 415 9.86 -6.96 4.45
C GLU A 415 8.45 -6.45 4.77
N LEU A 416 8.26 -5.16 4.57
CA LEU A 416 6.99 -4.47 4.79
C LEU A 416 6.10 -4.64 3.56
N LEU A 417 4.94 -5.26 3.74
CA LEU A 417 3.89 -5.40 2.75
C LEU A 417 2.80 -4.35 3.01
N SER A 418 2.72 -3.28 2.24
CA SER A 418 3.61 -2.85 1.16
C SER A 418 3.79 -1.34 1.20
N TRP A 419 4.67 -0.82 0.34
CA TRP A 419 4.81 0.61 0.15
C TRP A 419 3.53 1.21 -0.46
N ASN A 420 3.13 0.73 -1.64
CA ASN A 420 2.16 1.38 -2.53
C ASN A 420 1.11 0.42 -3.15
N ASP A 421 0.75 -0.68 -2.48
CA ASP A 421 -0.39 -1.49 -2.91
C ASP A 421 -1.71 -0.89 -2.42
N PHE A 422 -2.24 0.04 -3.21
CA PHE A 422 -3.51 0.72 -2.97
C PHE A 422 -4.73 -0.18 -3.21
N GLY A 423 -4.59 -1.21 -4.05
CA GLY A 423 -5.69 -2.11 -4.39
C GLY A 423 -6.04 -3.05 -3.25
N GLU A 424 -5.02 -3.48 -2.52
CA GLU A 424 -5.12 -4.46 -1.42
C GLU A 424 -5.07 -3.79 -0.03
N SER A 425 -5.14 -2.45 -0.01
CA SER A 425 -5.22 -1.59 1.18
C SER A 425 -4.07 -1.74 2.19
N HIS A 426 -2.94 -2.35 1.79
CA HIS A 426 -1.80 -2.58 2.68
C HIS A 426 -0.64 -1.60 2.46
N TYR A 427 -0.84 -0.56 1.66
CA TYR A 427 0.08 0.56 1.47
C TYR A 427 0.41 1.31 2.78
N ILE A 428 1.62 1.88 2.85
CA ILE A 428 2.04 2.88 3.87
C ILE A 428 2.49 4.21 3.26
N ALA A 429 2.62 4.26 1.93
CA ALA A 429 2.94 5.48 1.17
C ALA A 429 1.74 6.45 1.10
N PRO A 430 1.97 7.73 0.73
CA PRO A 430 0.90 8.66 0.40
C PRO A 430 0.03 8.12 -0.75
N VAL A 431 -1.29 8.17 -0.58
CA VAL A 431 -2.26 7.78 -1.61
C VAL A 431 -2.19 8.79 -2.77
N PRO A 432 -1.88 8.36 -4.01
CA PRO A 432 -1.82 9.27 -5.16
C PRO A 432 -3.22 9.66 -5.62
N ALA A 433 -3.31 10.63 -6.53
CA ALA A 433 -4.57 10.98 -7.18
C ALA A 433 -5.27 9.73 -7.75
N ALA A 434 -6.61 9.70 -7.68
CA ALA A 434 -7.44 8.54 -8.00
C ALA A 434 -7.11 7.88 -9.36
N SER A 435 -6.72 8.69 -10.34
CA SER A 435 -6.36 8.26 -11.69
C SER A 435 -5.05 7.47 -11.80
N ALA A 436 -4.23 7.45 -10.75
CA ALA A 436 -2.98 6.70 -10.65
C ALA A 436 -3.10 5.48 -9.71
N GLN A 437 -4.32 5.05 -9.42
CA GLN A 437 -4.61 3.87 -8.62
C GLN A 437 -5.29 2.79 -9.46
N PRO A 438 -5.13 1.49 -9.13
CA PRO A 438 -5.69 0.38 -9.91
C PRO A 438 -7.21 0.21 -9.68
N LYS A 439 -8.01 1.25 -9.94
CA LYS A 439 -9.47 1.34 -9.66
C LYS A 439 -9.85 1.17 -8.18
N SER A 440 -8.96 1.53 -7.25
CA SER A 440 -9.18 1.41 -5.80
C SER A 440 -9.56 2.72 -5.11
N ASP A 441 -9.73 3.81 -5.86
CA ASP A 441 -10.02 5.14 -5.32
C ASP A 441 -11.36 5.23 -4.56
N GLY A 442 -12.27 4.27 -4.78
CA GLY A 442 -13.50 4.13 -4.02
C GLY A 442 -13.31 3.80 -2.54
N TRP A 443 -12.19 3.14 -2.16
CA TRP A 443 -11.92 2.77 -0.76
C TRP A 443 -10.64 3.37 -0.16
N THR A 444 -9.73 3.90 -0.97
CA THR A 444 -8.51 4.59 -0.50
C THR A 444 -8.68 6.09 -0.32
N ARG A 445 -9.64 6.72 -1.01
CA ARG A 445 -9.89 8.17 -0.90
C ARG A 445 -10.31 8.52 0.54
N GLY A 446 -9.53 9.38 1.18
CA GLY A 446 -9.76 9.76 2.57
C GLY A 446 -9.29 8.74 3.61
N MET A 447 -8.52 7.73 3.21
CA MET A 447 -7.88 6.74 4.08
C MET A 447 -6.35 6.90 4.06
N PRO A 448 -5.80 7.93 4.75
CA PRO A 448 -4.37 8.12 4.85
C PRO A 448 -3.75 7.05 5.74
N HIS A 449 -2.67 6.41 5.28
CA HIS A 449 -1.87 5.47 6.07
C HIS A 449 -0.50 6.03 6.48
N THR A 450 -0.17 7.26 6.08
CA THR A 450 1.16 7.86 6.28
C THR A 450 1.55 8.02 7.74
N GLY A 451 0.59 8.10 8.67
CA GLY A 451 0.87 8.09 10.11
C GLY A 451 1.53 6.79 10.60
N LEU A 452 1.45 5.69 9.83
CA LEU A 452 2.17 4.46 10.15
C LEU A 452 3.68 4.58 9.92
N LEU A 453 4.18 5.57 9.17
CA LEU A 453 5.59 5.66 8.78
C LEU A 453 6.52 5.95 9.97
N SER A 454 6.08 6.73 10.95
CA SER A 454 6.83 6.96 12.20
C SER A 454 6.69 5.80 13.19
N LEU A 455 5.59 5.05 13.18
CA LEU A 455 5.46 3.79 13.90
C LEU A 455 6.39 2.71 13.31
N VAL A 456 6.49 2.65 11.97
CA VAL A 456 7.49 1.85 11.25
C VAL A 456 8.90 2.28 11.64
N LYS A 457 9.20 3.59 11.69
CA LYS A 457 10.50 4.12 12.17
C LYS A 457 10.82 3.65 13.59
N HIS A 458 9.82 3.66 14.50
CA HIS A 458 9.99 3.17 15.87
C HIS A 458 10.41 1.69 15.87
N TYR A 459 9.61 0.81 15.25
CA TYR A 459 9.91 -0.62 15.26
C TYR A 459 11.13 -1.01 14.41
N ALA A 460 11.40 -0.34 13.30
CA ALA A 460 12.63 -0.51 12.52
C ALA A 460 13.87 -0.16 13.36
N THR A 461 13.79 0.86 14.22
CA THR A 461 14.85 1.20 15.17
C THR A 461 15.04 0.08 16.21
N VAL A 462 13.96 -0.42 16.82
CA VAL A 462 14.03 -1.54 17.79
C VAL A 462 14.57 -2.81 17.14
N PHE A 463 14.12 -3.17 15.94
CA PHE A 463 14.61 -4.33 15.20
C PHE A 463 16.11 -4.21 14.92
N ARG A 464 16.59 -3.02 14.54
CA ARG A 464 17.99 -2.77 14.20
C ARG A 464 18.91 -2.72 15.41
N THR A 465 18.55 -2.00 16.47
CA THR A 465 19.44 -1.71 17.60
C THR A 465 19.19 -2.60 18.82
N GLY A 466 17.99 -3.16 18.96
CA GLY A 466 17.50 -3.80 20.18
C GLY A 466 16.92 -2.81 21.21
N ALA A 467 16.82 -1.51 20.87
CA ALA A 467 16.33 -0.46 21.75
C ALA A 467 15.38 0.51 21.02
N PRO A 468 14.38 1.08 21.70
CA PRO A 468 13.49 2.08 21.10
C PRO A 468 14.22 3.41 20.83
N PRO A 469 13.70 4.23 19.89
CA PRO A 469 14.16 5.61 19.72
C PRO A 469 13.79 6.48 20.93
N ALA A 470 14.37 7.68 20.98
CA ALA A 470 14.02 8.71 21.97
C ALA A 470 12.73 9.49 21.61
N ASP A 471 12.23 9.36 20.38
CA ASP A 471 11.01 10.02 19.91
C ASP A 471 9.77 9.35 20.53
N GLU A 472 8.90 10.14 21.16
CA GLU A 472 7.55 9.71 21.55
C GLU A 472 6.60 9.69 20.35
N GLY A 473 5.47 9.00 20.46
CA GLY A 473 4.43 9.06 19.45
C GLY A 473 3.10 8.47 19.91
N LEU A 474 2.02 8.92 19.29
CA LEU A 474 0.67 8.39 19.44
C LEU A 474 0.10 8.09 18.06
N TRP A 475 -0.13 6.82 17.78
CA TRP A 475 -0.66 6.32 16.51
C TRP A 475 -2.02 5.68 16.74
N LEU A 476 -2.97 5.86 15.83
CA LEU A 476 -4.32 5.31 15.99
C LEU A 476 -4.97 4.98 14.66
N TRP A 477 -5.80 3.94 14.64
CA TRP A 477 -6.50 3.49 13.44
C TRP A 477 -7.82 2.77 13.73
N THR A 478 -8.77 2.94 12.81
CA THR A 478 -10.08 2.28 12.82
C THR A 478 -10.58 2.14 11.38
N ARG A 479 -11.47 1.17 11.14
CA ARG A 479 -12.34 1.19 9.95
C ARG A 479 -13.29 2.41 10.01
N PRO A 480 -13.87 2.86 8.89
CA PRO A 480 -14.81 3.99 8.87
C PRO A 480 -16.21 3.68 9.41
N HIS A 481 -16.58 2.40 9.53
CA HIS A 481 -17.92 1.96 9.95
C HIS A 481 -17.89 0.58 10.64
N PRO A 482 -18.94 0.22 11.39
CA PRO A 482 -19.07 -1.12 11.98
C PRO A 482 -19.11 -2.23 10.93
N LYS A 483 -18.61 -3.43 11.25
CA LYS A 483 -18.62 -4.59 10.32
C LYS A 483 -20.03 -5.04 9.92
N ASP A 484 -21.02 -4.71 10.75
CA ASP A 484 -22.44 -5.04 10.56
C ASP A 484 -23.26 -3.87 10.00
N ALA A 485 -22.62 -2.74 9.67
CA ALA A 485 -23.31 -1.61 9.05
C ALA A 485 -23.78 -1.95 7.63
N THR A 486 -25.06 -1.68 7.35
CA THR A 486 -25.67 -1.95 6.04
C THR A 486 -25.78 -0.65 5.23
N PRO A 487 -24.93 -0.42 4.20
CA PRO A 487 -25.15 0.64 3.22
C PRO A 487 -26.47 0.41 2.44
N ASN A 488 -27.15 1.49 2.05
CA ASN A 488 -28.46 1.42 1.40
C ASN A 488 -28.39 0.89 -0.05
N ALA A 489 -27.31 1.19 -0.77
CA ALA A 489 -27.10 0.80 -2.16
C ALA A 489 -25.58 0.60 -2.42
N PRO A 490 -24.98 -0.46 -1.84
CA PRO A 490 -23.54 -0.74 -2.02
C PRO A 490 -23.22 -1.07 -3.47
N SER A 491 -22.00 -0.76 -3.93
CA SER A 491 -21.58 -1.08 -5.30
C SER A 491 -21.26 -2.57 -5.49
N LEU A 492 -20.89 -3.29 -4.42
CA LEU A 492 -20.63 -4.73 -4.42
C LEU A 492 -21.27 -5.42 -3.19
N PRO A 493 -21.34 -6.76 -3.16
CA PRO A 493 -21.73 -7.49 -1.95
C PRO A 493 -20.79 -7.22 -0.76
N ARG A 494 -21.27 -7.45 0.48
CA ARG A 494 -20.45 -7.38 1.70
C ARG A 494 -19.18 -8.24 1.53
N PRO A 495 -17.98 -7.74 1.87
CA PRO A 495 -16.74 -8.48 1.70
C PRO A 495 -16.74 -9.82 2.45
N ALA A 496 -16.12 -10.83 1.84
CA ALA A 496 -15.86 -12.08 2.54
C ALA A 496 -14.94 -11.83 3.75
N ARG A 497 -15.14 -12.61 4.82
CA ARG A 497 -14.40 -12.52 6.10
C ARG A 497 -14.59 -11.21 6.89
N ALA A 498 -15.56 -10.36 6.54
CA ALA A 498 -15.94 -9.20 7.34
C ALA A 498 -16.24 -9.56 8.82
N ASP A 499 -16.84 -10.72 9.06
CA ASP A 499 -17.20 -11.20 10.41
C ASP A 499 -16.00 -11.52 11.31
N ASP A 500 -14.83 -11.80 10.72
CA ASP A 500 -13.57 -12.08 11.45
C ASP A 500 -12.98 -10.83 12.14
N THR A 501 -13.51 -9.64 11.86
CA THR A 501 -12.99 -8.35 12.35
C THR A 501 -13.68 -7.85 13.62
N ASP A 502 -13.06 -6.93 14.35
CA ASP A 502 -13.61 -6.33 15.58
C ASP A 502 -13.81 -4.81 15.42
N ASP A 503 -14.90 -4.25 15.95
CA ASP A 503 -15.22 -2.83 15.79
C ASP A 503 -14.57 -1.96 16.90
N ASN A 504 -13.25 -1.77 16.82
CA ASN A 504 -12.48 -0.96 17.76
C ASN A 504 -11.66 0.15 17.08
N LEU A 505 -11.46 1.24 17.82
CA LEU A 505 -10.33 2.13 17.62
C LEU A 505 -9.12 1.54 18.32
N TYR A 506 -8.12 1.16 17.53
CA TYR A 506 -6.82 0.74 18.00
C TYR A 506 -5.90 1.96 18.09
N ALA A 507 -5.05 2.01 19.12
CA ALA A 507 -3.99 2.98 19.25
C ALA A 507 -2.72 2.36 19.85
N VAL A 508 -1.57 2.94 19.52
CA VAL A 508 -0.27 2.63 20.11
C VAL A 508 0.32 3.93 20.62
N ALA A 509 0.80 3.93 21.85
CA ALA A 509 1.51 5.06 22.45
C ALA A 509 2.91 4.60 22.87
N TYR A 510 3.94 5.37 22.52
CA TYR A 510 5.28 5.20 23.10
C TYR A 510 5.68 6.46 23.89
N LEU A 511 6.05 6.24 25.14
CA LEU A 511 6.33 7.28 26.14
C LEU A 511 7.76 7.13 26.69
N THR A 512 8.52 8.22 26.71
CA THR A 512 9.83 8.32 27.39
C THR A 512 9.73 8.61 28.88
N SER A 513 8.59 9.13 29.32
CA SER A 513 8.30 9.45 30.73
C SER A 513 6.81 9.23 31.03
N PRO A 514 6.39 9.04 32.30
CA PRO A 514 4.98 8.83 32.64
C PRO A 514 4.07 9.93 32.09
N ALA A 515 2.88 9.54 31.64
CA ALA A 515 1.89 10.45 31.05
C ALA A 515 0.48 9.87 31.14
N ARG A 516 -0.53 10.73 31.07
CA ARG A 516 -1.92 10.31 30.91
C ARG A 516 -2.27 10.30 29.43
N VAL A 517 -2.62 9.12 28.91
CA VAL A 517 -3.06 8.94 27.52
C VAL A 517 -4.57 8.78 27.49
N ARG A 518 -5.25 9.44 26.55
CA ARG A 518 -6.70 9.33 26.32
C ARG A 518 -6.94 9.10 24.83
N ILE A 519 -7.82 8.16 24.48
CA ILE A 519 -8.30 7.96 23.10
C ILE A 519 -9.84 7.98 23.08
N TRP A 520 -10.42 8.35 21.93
CA TRP A 520 -11.86 8.42 21.75
C TRP A 520 -12.30 8.10 20.31
N SER A 521 -13.49 7.51 20.19
CA SER A 521 -14.21 7.25 18.95
C SER A 521 -15.68 7.58 19.20
N GLY A 522 -16.14 8.71 18.70
CA GLY A 522 -17.50 9.20 18.95
C GLY A 522 -17.79 9.38 20.45
N ALA A 523 -18.82 8.68 20.95
CA ALA A 523 -19.19 8.65 22.36
C ALA A 523 -18.32 7.71 23.23
N SER A 524 -17.52 6.84 22.60
CA SER A 524 -16.64 5.89 23.27
C SER A 524 -15.31 6.56 23.62
N SER A 525 -14.84 6.43 24.85
CA SER A 525 -13.52 6.94 25.26
C SER A 525 -12.98 6.21 26.48
N ALA A 526 -11.65 6.22 26.61
CA ALA A 526 -10.95 5.77 27.80
C ALA A 526 -9.66 6.57 28.00
N ALA A 527 -9.22 6.65 29.26
CA ALA A 527 -7.95 7.24 29.63
C ALA A 527 -7.21 6.37 30.65
N TRP A 528 -5.88 6.40 30.56
CA TRP A 528 -4.95 5.61 31.35
C TRP A 528 -3.78 6.48 31.82
N ASP A 529 -3.40 6.37 33.09
CA ASP A 529 -2.15 6.91 33.59
C ASP A 529 -1.04 5.87 33.39
N LEU A 530 -0.17 6.10 32.41
CA LEU A 530 0.82 5.14 31.93
C LEU A 530 2.24 5.54 32.35
N GLN A 531 3.10 4.52 32.54
CA GLN A 531 4.54 4.71 32.73
C GLN A 531 5.25 4.90 31.37
N ALA A 532 6.53 5.24 31.41
CA ALA A 532 7.39 5.18 30.23
C ALA A 532 7.40 3.75 29.64
N GLY A 533 7.44 3.64 28.32
CA GLY A 533 7.35 2.40 27.57
C GLY A 533 6.32 2.46 26.44
N LEU A 534 6.07 1.30 25.85
CA LEU A 534 5.07 1.10 24.79
C LEU A 534 3.76 0.62 25.42
N ALA A 535 2.64 1.15 24.96
CA ALA A 535 1.31 0.68 25.31
C ALA A 535 0.43 0.54 24.07
N LYS A 536 -0.27 -0.59 23.96
CA LYS A 536 -1.29 -0.84 22.94
C LYS A 536 -2.66 -0.67 23.58
N LEU A 537 -3.44 0.28 23.10
CA LEU A 537 -4.67 0.80 23.71
C LEU A 537 -5.85 0.60 22.74
N LYS A 538 -7.04 0.27 23.25
CA LYS A 538 -8.24 0.21 22.41
C LYS A 538 -9.50 0.69 23.14
N VAL A 539 -10.44 1.20 22.36
CA VAL A 539 -11.83 1.45 22.78
C VAL A 539 -12.76 0.94 21.67
N PRO A 540 -14.00 0.51 22.00
CA PRO A 540 -15.01 0.25 20.97
C PRO A 540 -15.20 1.46 20.07
N SER A 541 -15.33 1.26 18.76
CA SER A 541 -15.62 2.36 17.84
C SER A 541 -17.09 2.78 17.91
N ALA A 542 -17.36 4.08 17.82
CA ALA A 542 -18.71 4.63 17.80
C ALA A 542 -18.78 5.88 16.91
N ALA A 543 -19.96 6.16 16.36
CA ALA A 543 -20.14 7.24 15.40
C ALA A 543 -19.73 8.63 15.94
N GLY A 544 -18.97 9.36 15.14
CA GLY A 544 -18.43 10.69 15.47
C GLY A 544 -16.93 10.82 15.23
N ALA A 545 -16.36 11.91 15.74
CA ALA A 545 -14.93 12.20 15.61
C ALA A 545 -14.07 11.18 16.37
N VAL A 546 -12.88 10.94 15.85
CA VAL A 546 -11.89 10.00 16.37
C VAL A 546 -10.62 10.76 16.75
N GLY A 547 -9.96 10.35 17.84
CA GLY A 547 -8.68 10.95 18.18
C GLY A 547 -8.03 10.41 19.44
N GLY A 548 -6.93 11.05 19.80
CA GLY A 548 -6.18 10.72 20.99
C GLY A 548 -5.26 11.85 21.43
N GLU A 549 -4.89 11.86 22.70
CA GLU A 549 -3.92 12.79 23.26
C GLU A 549 -3.07 12.14 24.35
N VAL A 550 -1.82 12.58 24.44
CA VAL A 550 -0.93 12.32 25.58
C VAL A 550 -0.81 13.62 26.36
N THR A 551 -0.97 13.56 27.68
CA THR A 551 -0.95 14.73 28.57
C THR A 551 0.01 14.56 29.73
N ARG A 552 0.70 15.65 30.09
CA ARG A 552 1.55 15.78 31.28
C ARG A 552 1.23 17.11 31.95
N ASP A 553 1.10 17.11 33.26
CA ASP A 553 0.72 18.30 34.07
C ASP A 553 -0.50 19.07 33.52
N GLY A 554 -1.49 18.33 32.99
CA GLY A 554 -2.71 18.88 32.37
C GLY A 554 -2.53 19.52 31.00
N LYS A 555 -1.35 19.43 30.38
CA LYS A 555 -1.06 19.93 29.03
C LYS A 555 -0.92 18.79 28.03
N ALA A 556 -1.51 18.93 26.85
CA ALA A 556 -1.25 18.02 25.74
C ALA A 556 0.20 18.17 25.26
N VAL A 557 0.89 17.04 25.11
CA VAL A 557 2.25 16.94 24.55
C VAL A 557 2.26 16.28 23.19
N LEU A 558 1.28 15.39 22.93
CA LEU A 558 0.93 14.79 21.64
C LEU A 558 -0.59 14.83 21.50
N ARG A 559 -1.12 15.11 20.31
CA ARG A 559 -2.57 15.12 20.04
C ARG A 559 -2.90 14.95 18.57
N PHE A 560 -3.79 13.99 18.29
CA PHE A 560 -4.48 13.85 17.02
C PHE A 560 -5.99 14.07 17.17
N ASP A 561 -6.59 14.66 16.14
CA ASP A 561 -8.03 14.87 16.01
C ASP A 561 -8.42 14.64 14.54
N SER A 562 -9.45 13.82 14.26
CA SER A 562 -9.84 13.46 12.90
C SER A 562 -10.46 14.62 12.10
N GLY A 563 -10.75 15.75 12.73
CA GLY A 563 -11.26 16.95 12.07
C GLY A 563 -12.63 16.71 11.43
N SER A 564 -12.70 16.83 10.10
CA SER A 564 -13.94 16.57 9.36
C SER A 564 -14.20 15.09 9.05
N TRP A 565 -13.22 14.20 9.28
CA TRP A 565 -13.42 12.75 9.15
C TRP A 565 -14.09 12.22 10.42
N ALA A 566 -15.04 11.30 10.27
CA ALA A 566 -15.77 10.71 11.37
C ALA A 566 -16.14 9.24 11.07
N TYR A 567 -16.16 8.42 12.11
CA TYR A 567 -16.75 7.08 12.08
C TYR A 567 -18.27 7.19 11.87
N THR A 568 -18.87 6.30 11.07
CA THR A 568 -20.30 6.36 10.72
C THR A 568 -20.98 5.00 10.78
N ASP A 569 -22.18 4.96 11.36
CA ASP A 569 -23.06 3.78 11.31
C ASP A 569 -23.82 3.66 9.98
N LYS A 570 -23.67 4.66 9.09
CA LYS A 570 -24.36 4.77 7.80
C LYS A 570 -23.33 4.99 6.69
N PRO A 571 -22.53 3.97 6.34
CA PRO A 571 -21.58 4.09 5.25
C PRO A 571 -22.30 4.18 3.90
N ALA A 572 -21.63 4.79 2.91
CA ALA A 572 -22.11 4.79 1.54
C ALA A 572 -21.92 3.42 0.86
N ASP A 573 -20.87 2.69 1.25
CA ASP A 573 -20.49 1.39 0.70
C ASP A 573 -19.68 0.59 1.73
N TYR A 574 -19.44 -0.71 1.51
CA TYR A 574 -18.69 -1.57 2.43
C TYR A 574 -17.17 -1.32 2.38
N ASN A 575 -16.71 -0.13 2.75
CA ASN A 575 -15.29 0.20 2.83
C ASN A 575 -14.67 -0.29 4.15
N PHE A 576 -13.98 -1.42 4.11
CA PHE A 576 -13.24 -2.00 5.25
C PHE A 576 -11.75 -1.59 5.30
N ASN A 577 -11.33 -0.58 4.52
CA ASN A 577 -10.01 0.05 4.67
C ASN A 577 -9.93 0.82 6.01
N TYR A 578 -8.73 1.27 6.39
CA TYR A 578 -8.47 1.90 7.68
C TYR A 578 -8.12 3.38 7.54
N PHE A 579 -8.68 4.21 8.42
CA PHE A 579 -8.22 5.57 8.62
C PHE A 579 -7.12 5.57 9.69
N VAL A 580 -5.98 6.20 9.42
CA VAL A 580 -4.86 6.31 10.37
C VAL A 580 -4.64 7.76 10.79
N GLY A 581 -4.50 7.98 12.09
CA GLY A 581 -4.05 9.22 12.72
C GLY A 581 -2.70 9.07 13.43
N GLU A 582 -1.99 10.19 13.54
CA GLU A 582 -0.72 10.34 14.27
C GLU A 582 -0.76 11.69 15.00
N GLY A 583 -0.36 11.72 16.27
CA GLY A 583 -0.45 12.90 17.15
C GLY A 583 0.78 13.14 18.00
#